data_AF-A0AAN0X5X7-F1
#
_entry.id   AF-A0AAN0X5X7-F1
#
_cell.length_a   1.000
_cell.length_b   1.000
_cell.length_c   1.000
_cell.angle_alpha   90.00
_cell.angle_beta   90.00
_cell.angle_gamma   90.00
#
_symmetry.space_group_name_H-M   'P 1'
#
loop_
_entity.id
_entity.type
_entity.pdbx_description
1 polymer ?
#
loop_
_entity_poly.entity_id
_entity_poly.type
_entity_poly.pdbx_seq_one_letter_code
_entity_poly.pdbx_strand_id
1 'polypeptide(L)'
;MKIKLETELKNTLQEEVFLVEKIYDMYLNIKKYLDEKNEMMFKETINKTNIYLHKFKDIEKKRDEIWKEFTDHEKFKSTYMAIEKLCSVYKKEIYNYFHRLRIGVLNIQNLNYLISSYAETSLDILDLIFKDAQESVENITYKNPYGPKSGNLNEASVLINKKL
;
A
#
# COMPACT_ATOMS: atom_id res chain seq x y z
N MET A 1 -36.41 -1.98 -0.91
CA MET A 1 -35.24 -1.20 -1.41
C MET A 1 -34.22 -0.93 -0.30
N LYS A 2 -34.60 -0.30 0.82
CA LYS A 2 -33.68 -0.02 1.95
C LYS A 2 -32.93 -1.23 2.51
N ILE A 3 -33.63 -2.35 2.78
CA ILE A 3 -32.98 -3.59 3.28
C ILE A 3 -31.95 -4.14 2.27
N LYS A 4 -32.23 -4.03 0.96
CA LYS A 4 -31.30 -4.49 -0.09
C LYS A 4 -30.00 -3.68 -0.06
N LEU A 5 -30.12 -2.34 0.01
CA LEU A 5 -28.96 -1.44 0.12
C LEU A 5 -28.20 -1.67 1.44
N GLU A 6 -28.91 -1.90 2.54
CA GLU A 6 -28.28 -2.23 3.83
C GLU A 6 -27.49 -3.54 3.75
N THR A 7 -28.05 -4.59 3.13
CA THR A 7 -27.35 -5.86 2.89
C THR A 7 -26.12 -5.68 2.01
N GLU A 8 -26.24 -4.88 0.94
CA GLU A 8 -25.15 -4.62 0.01
C GLU A 8 -24.01 -3.83 0.67
N LEU A 9 -24.35 -2.82 1.47
CA LEU A 9 -23.40 -2.07 2.29
C LEU A 9 -22.69 -3.01 3.28
N LYS A 10 -23.45 -3.83 4.01
CA LYS A 10 -22.90 -4.80 4.96
C LYS A 10 -21.92 -5.77 4.29
N ASN A 11 -22.29 -6.35 3.15
CA ASN A 11 -21.43 -7.29 2.42
C ASN A 11 -20.16 -6.60 1.89
N THR A 12 -20.28 -5.38 1.35
CA THR A 12 -19.15 -4.60 0.84
C THR A 12 -18.18 -4.25 1.98
N LEU A 13 -18.69 -3.80 3.12
CA LEU A 13 -17.89 -3.52 4.31
C LEU A 13 -17.19 -4.77 4.86
N GLN A 14 -17.87 -5.92 4.83
CA GLN A 14 -17.27 -7.19 5.24
C GLN A 14 -16.07 -7.56 4.35
N GLU A 15 -16.21 -7.39 3.04
CA GLU A 15 -15.13 -7.63 2.07
C GLU A 15 -13.96 -6.64 2.27
N GLU A 16 -14.28 -5.37 2.50
CA GLU A 16 -13.30 -4.33 2.77
C GLU A 16 -12.50 -4.61 4.06
N VAL A 17 -13.16 -5.06 5.13
CA VAL A 17 -12.51 -5.48 6.38
C VAL A 17 -11.60 -6.68 6.15
N PHE A 18 -12.03 -7.67 5.38
CA PHE A 18 -11.17 -8.81 5.07
C PHE A 18 -9.90 -8.37 4.33
N LEU A 19 -10.02 -7.43 3.38
CA LEU A 19 -8.86 -6.88 2.68
C LEU A 19 -7.94 -6.08 3.60
N VAL A 20 -8.48 -5.21 4.47
CA VAL A 20 -7.63 -4.40 5.37
C VAL A 20 -6.81 -5.29 6.31
N GLU A 21 -7.38 -6.38 6.80
CA GLU A 21 -6.68 -7.34 7.65
C GLU A 21 -5.58 -8.08 6.88
N LYS A 22 -5.85 -8.48 5.63
CA LYS A 22 -4.83 -9.07 4.76
C LYS A 22 -3.70 -8.10 4.44
N ILE A 23 -4.01 -6.83 4.18
CA ILE A 23 -3.00 -5.81 3.92
C ILE A 23 -2.14 -5.60 5.18
N TYR A 24 -2.75 -5.53 6.36
CA TYR A 24 -2.01 -5.41 7.61
C TYR A 24 -1.03 -6.57 7.83
N ASP A 25 -1.46 -7.82 7.62
CA ASP A 25 -0.58 -8.99 7.69
C ASP A 25 0.59 -8.89 6.71
N MET A 26 0.34 -8.40 5.49
CA MET A 26 1.40 -8.21 4.49
C MET A 26 2.39 -7.13 4.93
N TYR A 27 1.93 -6.02 5.51
CA TYR A 27 2.83 -5.00 6.06
C TYR A 27 3.69 -5.52 7.21
N LEU A 28 3.17 -6.41 8.06
CA LEU A 28 3.97 -7.10 9.09
C LEU A 28 5.06 -7.96 8.44
N ASN A 29 4.72 -8.69 7.37
CA ASN A 29 5.69 -9.48 6.62
C ASN A 29 6.74 -8.61 5.91
N ILE A 30 6.36 -7.47 5.34
CA ILE A 30 7.31 -6.50 4.76
C ILE A 30 8.31 -6.08 5.83
N LYS A 31 7.84 -5.69 7.02
CA LYS A 31 8.73 -5.31 8.13
C LYS A 31 9.66 -6.47 8.50
N LYS A 32 9.12 -7.68 8.66
CA LYS A 32 9.89 -8.88 9.00
C LYS A 32 11.00 -9.15 7.98
N TYR A 33 10.67 -9.17 6.68
CA TYR A 33 11.64 -9.47 5.63
C TYR A 33 12.69 -8.36 5.47
N LEU A 34 12.32 -7.12 5.80
CA LEU A 34 13.26 -6.01 5.89
C LEU A 34 14.24 -6.20 7.05
N ASP A 35 13.76 -6.58 8.24
CA ASP A 35 14.61 -6.89 9.40
C ASP A 35 15.55 -8.08 9.12
N GLU A 36 15.06 -9.10 8.39
CA GLU A 36 15.82 -10.29 7.98
C GLU A 36 16.76 -10.05 6.78
N LYS A 37 16.73 -8.85 6.17
CA LYS A 37 17.45 -8.52 4.92
C LYS A 37 17.16 -9.51 3.78
N ASN A 38 15.94 -10.06 3.73
CA ASN A 38 15.51 -11.01 2.70
C ASN A 38 14.87 -10.28 1.51
N GLU A 39 15.71 -9.86 0.57
CA GLU A 39 15.33 -9.06 -0.59
C GLU A 39 14.24 -9.71 -1.47
N MET A 40 14.37 -11.00 -1.76
CA MET A 40 13.44 -11.72 -2.64
C MET A 40 12.02 -11.74 -2.04
N MET A 41 11.91 -12.14 -0.77
CA MET A 41 10.62 -12.20 -0.08
C MET A 41 10.04 -10.80 0.17
N PHE A 42 10.90 -9.81 0.42
CA PHE A 42 10.50 -8.42 0.55
C PHE A 42 9.85 -7.89 -0.75
N LYS A 43 10.52 -8.05 -1.90
CA LYS A 43 10.00 -7.64 -3.23
C LYS A 43 8.71 -8.36 -3.57
N GLU A 44 8.65 -9.68 -3.38
CA GLU A 44 7.44 -10.47 -3.64
C GLU A 44 6.26 -10.00 -2.76
N THR A 45 6.52 -9.73 -1.49
CA THR A 45 5.48 -9.27 -0.55
C THR A 45 4.98 -7.88 -0.90
N ILE A 46 5.86 -6.95 -1.29
CA ILE A 46 5.45 -5.62 -1.78
C ILE A 46 4.53 -5.74 -3.00
N ASN A 47 4.92 -6.55 -3.99
CA ASN A 47 4.12 -6.74 -5.20
C ASN A 47 2.72 -7.29 -4.87
N LYS A 48 2.64 -8.30 -4.00
CA LYS A 48 1.34 -8.82 -3.52
C LYS A 48 0.54 -7.76 -2.77
N THR A 49 1.19 -6.98 -1.91
CA THR A 49 0.56 -5.90 -1.13
C THR A 49 -0.07 -4.86 -2.05
N ASN A 50 0.63 -4.45 -3.11
CA ASN A 50 0.12 -3.51 -4.11
C ASN A 50 -1.16 -4.02 -4.79
N ILE A 51 -1.21 -5.31 -5.15
CA ILE A 51 -2.43 -5.93 -5.72
C ILE A 51 -3.61 -5.82 -4.74
N TYR A 52 -3.38 -6.12 -3.45
CA TYR A 52 -4.43 -6.00 -2.44
C TYR A 52 -4.86 -4.56 -2.17
N LEU A 53 -3.92 -3.61 -2.19
CA LEU A 53 -4.22 -2.18 -2.06
C LEU A 53 -5.08 -1.65 -3.21
N HIS A 54 -4.82 -2.09 -4.44
CA HIS A 54 -5.66 -1.76 -5.59
C HIS A 54 -7.08 -2.30 -5.41
N LYS A 55 -7.22 -3.59 -5.05
CA LYS A 55 -8.53 -4.19 -4.75
C LYS A 55 -9.27 -3.45 -3.63
N PHE A 56 -8.55 -3.05 -2.59
CA PHE A 56 -9.12 -2.30 -1.47
C PHE A 56 -9.71 -0.96 -1.97
N LYS A 57 -8.98 -0.21 -2.81
CA LYS A 57 -9.48 1.04 -3.40
C LYS A 57 -10.71 0.85 -4.27
N ASP A 58 -10.78 -0.23 -5.04
CA ASP A 58 -11.94 -0.54 -5.88
C ASP A 58 -13.20 -0.81 -5.02
N ILE A 59 -13.04 -1.54 -3.92
CA ILE A 59 -14.12 -1.81 -2.96
C ILE A 59 -14.50 -0.55 -2.18
N GLU A 60 -13.53 0.26 -1.78
CA GLU A 60 -13.77 1.53 -1.10
C GLU A 60 -14.64 2.45 -1.97
N LYS A 61 -14.31 2.56 -3.26
CA LYS A 61 -15.11 3.33 -4.22
C LYS A 61 -16.53 2.79 -4.35
N LYS A 62 -16.68 1.47 -4.44
CA LYS A 62 -18.00 0.81 -4.47
C LYS A 62 -18.80 1.10 -3.19
N ARG A 63 -18.17 1.03 -2.02
CA ARG A 63 -18.79 1.38 -0.73
C ARG A 63 -19.27 2.83 -0.76
N ASP A 64 -18.47 3.76 -1.27
CA ASP A 64 -18.84 5.18 -1.32
C ASP A 64 -20.05 5.45 -2.23
N GLU A 65 -20.18 4.71 -3.34
CA GLU A 65 -21.35 4.75 -4.21
C GLU A 65 -22.60 4.21 -3.49
N ILE A 66 -22.50 3.02 -2.88
CA ILE A 66 -23.59 2.43 -2.08
C ILE A 66 -23.98 3.36 -0.93
N TRP A 67 -23.00 3.97 -0.26
CA TRP A 67 -23.25 4.85 0.88
C TRP A 67 -24.05 6.08 0.46
N LYS A 68 -23.73 6.72 -0.67
CA LYS A 68 -24.49 7.86 -1.20
C LYS A 68 -25.94 7.51 -1.49
N GLU A 69 -26.17 6.34 -2.09
CA GLU A 69 -27.52 5.83 -2.34
C GLU A 69 -28.25 5.48 -1.05
N PHE A 70 -27.55 4.85 -0.10
CA PHE A 70 -28.10 4.44 1.20
C PHE A 70 -28.55 5.65 2.04
N THR A 71 -27.79 6.74 1.98
CA THR A 71 -28.11 8.00 2.66
C THR A 71 -29.05 8.91 1.87
N ASP A 72 -29.48 8.53 0.67
CA ASP A 72 -30.25 9.38 -0.25
C ASP A 72 -29.62 10.77 -0.43
N HIS A 73 -28.28 10.81 -0.51
CA HIS A 73 -27.48 12.05 -0.56
C HIS A 73 -27.67 13.02 0.63
N GLU A 74 -28.39 12.63 1.69
CA GLU A 74 -28.54 13.43 2.90
C GLU A 74 -27.20 13.56 3.64
N LYS A 75 -26.98 14.74 4.22
CA LYS A 75 -25.80 14.98 5.08
C LYS A 75 -26.13 14.62 6.52
N PHE A 76 -25.47 13.60 7.05
CA PHE A 76 -25.51 13.24 8.46
C PHE A 76 -24.35 13.86 9.23
N LYS A 77 -24.56 14.21 10.51
CA LYS A 77 -23.47 14.73 11.37
C LYS A 77 -22.36 13.72 11.62
N SER A 78 -22.66 12.43 11.49
CA SER A 78 -21.70 11.34 11.62
C SER A 78 -22.21 10.08 10.93
N THR A 79 -21.29 9.19 10.55
CA THR A 79 -21.60 7.82 10.09
C THR A 79 -22.46 7.08 11.12
N TYR A 80 -22.22 7.32 12.42
CA TYR A 80 -23.02 6.74 13.50
C TYR A 80 -24.48 7.17 13.44
N MET A 81 -24.73 8.46 13.28
CA MET A 81 -26.09 8.99 13.17
C MET A 81 -26.83 8.44 11.94
N ALA A 82 -26.13 8.27 10.82
CA ALA A 82 -26.70 7.67 9.61
C ALA A 82 -27.11 6.22 9.86
N ILE A 83 -26.23 5.41 10.44
CA ILE A 83 -26.49 4.00 10.74
C ILE A 83 -27.65 3.86 11.74
N GLU A 84 -27.69 4.67 12.81
CA GLU A 84 -28.79 4.62 13.78
C GLU A 84 -30.16 4.84 13.15
N LYS A 85 -30.23 5.81 12.23
CA LYS A 85 -31.48 6.24 11.58
C LYS A 85 -31.91 5.36 10.41
N LEU A 86 -30.94 4.84 9.65
CA LEU A 86 -31.21 4.21 8.35
C LEU A 86 -31.15 2.68 8.40
N CYS A 87 -30.36 2.09 9.29
CA CYS A 87 -30.22 0.63 9.39
C CYS A 87 -31.28 0.04 10.33
N SER A 88 -31.91 -1.05 9.90
CA SER A 88 -32.91 -1.77 10.70
C SER A 88 -32.54 -3.20 11.04
N VAL A 89 -31.62 -3.83 10.29
CA VAL A 89 -31.32 -5.26 10.41
C VAL A 89 -29.87 -5.52 10.86
N TYR A 90 -28.91 -4.92 10.18
CA TYR A 90 -27.47 -5.20 10.29
C TYR A 90 -26.69 -4.08 10.98
N LYS A 91 -27.38 -3.27 11.78
CA LYS A 91 -26.81 -2.11 12.48
C LYS A 91 -25.53 -2.46 13.23
N LYS A 92 -25.54 -3.55 14.01
CA LYS A 92 -24.42 -3.96 14.86
C LYS A 92 -23.21 -4.41 14.02
N GLU A 93 -23.45 -5.15 12.95
CA GLU A 93 -22.42 -5.63 12.03
C GLU A 93 -21.79 -4.49 11.26
N ILE A 94 -22.60 -3.59 10.69
CA ILE A 94 -22.13 -2.40 9.97
C ILE A 94 -21.25 -1.54 10.88
N TYR A 95 -21.65 -1.32 12.14
CA TYR A 95 -20.80 -0.63 13.11
C TYR A 95 -19.47 -1.32 13.35
N ASN A 96 -19.51 -2.63 13.59
CA ASN A 96 -18.31 -3.41 13.83
C ASN A 96 -17.36 -3.33 12.64
N TYR A 97 -17.87 -3.39 11.41
CA TYR A 97 -17.04 -3.28 10.22
C TYR A 97 -16.41 -1.90 10.07
N PHE A 98 -17.18 -0.81 10.20
CA PHE A 98 -16.59 0.54 10.16
C PHE A 98 -15.53 0.75 11.26
N HIS A 99 -15.76 0.20 12.44
CA HIS A 99 -14.80 0.28 13.54
C HIS A 99 -13.50 -0.49 13.21
N ARG A 100 -13.61 -1.73 12.73
CA ARG A 100 -12.46 -2.54 12.28
C ARG A 100 -11.71 -1.90 11.12
N LEU A 101 -12.41 -1.33 10.14
CA LEU A 101 -11.79 -0.58 9.04
C LEU A 101 -10.95 0.57 9.56
N ARG A 102 -11.52 1.39 10.45
CA ARG A 102 -10.81 2.53 11.04
C ARG A 102 -9.53 2.10 11.77
N ILE A 103 -9.62 1.05 12.59
CA ILE A 103 -8.44 0.51 13.30
C ILE A 103 -7.42 -0.06 12.32
N GLY A 104 -7.87 -0.87 11.35
CA GLY A 104 -7.00 -1.51 10.36
C GLY A 104 -6.22 -0.48 9.54
N VAL A 105 -6.90 0.56 9.03
CA VAL A 105 -6.26 1.64 8.27
C VAL A 105 -5.22 2.38 9.13
N LEU A 106 -5.56 2.73 10.37
CA LEU A 106 -4.63 3.40 11.29
C LEU A 106 -3.39 2.54 11.57
N ASN A 107 -3.58 1.23 11.78
CA ASN A 107 -2.47 0.31 12.03
C ASN A 107 -1.56 0.17 10.81
N ILE A 108 -2.12 0.08 9.60
CA ILE A 108 -1.34 0.05 8.36
C ILE A 108 -0.56 1.37 8.18
N GLN A 109 -1.19 2.52 8.42
CA GLN A 109 -0.53 3.82 8.32
C GLN A 109 0.66 3.93 9.30
N ASN A 110 0.46 3.54 10.55
CA ASN A 110 1.52 3.53 11.56
C ASN A 110 2.66 2.58 11.16
N LEU A 111 2.36 1.39 10.69
CA LEU A 111 3.37 0.41 10.29
C LEU A 111 4.13 0.87 9.04
N ASN A 112 3.44 1.46 8.07
CA ASN A 112 4.06 2.07 6.90
C ASN A 112 5.01 3.21 7.28
N TYR A 113 4.61 4.06 8.23
CA TYR A 113 5.47 5.13 8.75
C TYR A 113 6.74 4.57 9.40
N LEU A 114 6.61 3.52 10.23
CA LEU A 114 7.75 2.86 10.85
C LEU A 114 8.72 2.26 9.81
N ILE A 115 8.19 1.56 8.80
CA ILE A 115 9.00 0.98 7.72
C ILE A 115 9.72 2.08 6.93
N SER A 116 9.02 3.15 6.60
CA SER A 116 9.59 4.28 5.84
C SER A 116 10.71 4.96 6.61
N SER A 117 10.50 5.23 7.91
CA SER A 117 11.52 5.82 8.79
C SER A 117 12.74 4.92 8.93
N TYR A 118 12.56 3.59 8.93
CA TYR A 118 13.67 2.65 8.97
C TYR A 118 14.46 2.62 7.65
N ALA A 119 13.77 2.67 6.50
CA ALA A 119 14.40 2.74 5.19
C ALA A 119 15.20 4.05 5.00
N GLU A 120 14.69 5.18 5.51
CA GLU A 120 15.38 6.48 5.44
C GLU A 120 16.64 6.55 6.30
N THR A 121 16.68 5.81 7.41
CA THR A 121 17.80 5.87 8.37
C THR A 121 18.84 4.77 8.19
N SER A 122 18.56 3.76 7.36
CA SER A 122 19.45 2.60 7.18
C SER A 122 20.16 2.64 5.83
N LEU A 123 21.47 2.97 5.84
CA LEU A 123 22.34 2.95 4.65
C LEU A 123 22.31 1.60 3.90
N ASP A 124 22.28 0.49 4.63
CA ASP A 124 22.18 -0.87 4.06
C ASP A 124 20.89 -1.11 3.24
N ILE A 125 19.79 -0.42 3.58
CA ILE A 125 18.49 -0.56 2.91
C ILE A 125 18.42 0.39 1.72
N LEU A 126 18.99 1.58 1.84
CA LEU A 126 19.19 2.48 0.71
C LEU A 126 20.03 1.77 -0.37
N ASP A 127 21.10 1.06 -0.02
CA ASP A 127 21.89 0.27 -0.97
C ASP A 127 21.06 -0.82 -1.68
N LEU A 128 20.11 -1.45 -0.99
CA LEU A 128 19.19 -2.44 -1.58
C LEU A 128 18.22 -1.80 -2.58
N ILE A 129 17.69 -0.62 -2.25
CA ILE A 129 16.79 0.17 -3.10
C ILE A 129 17.55 0.75 -4.31
N PHE A 130 18.77 1.24 -4.10
CA PHE A 130 19.61 1.83 -5.14
C PHE A 130 20.22 0.79 -6.09
N LYS A 131 20.49 -0.44 -5.63
CA LYS A 131 20.87 -1.54 -6.53
C LYS A 131 19.79 -1.84 -7.56
N ASP A 132 18.52 -1.87 -7.15
CA ASP A 132 17.38 -2.09 -8.04
C ASP A 132 17.24 -0.93 -9.06
N ALA A 133 17.52 0.30 -8.64
CA ALA A 133 17.57 1.47 -9.53
C ALA A 133 18.76 1.39 -10.52
N GLN A 134 19.92 0.86 -10.11
CA GLN A 134 21.05 0.63 -11.01
C GLN A 134 20.79 -0.53 -11.98
N GLU A 135 20.26 -1.66 -11.52
CA GLU A 135 19.93 -2.82 -12.37
C GLU A 135 18.82 -2.49 -13.40
N SER A 136 17.89 -1.61 -13.06
CA SER A 136 16.89 -1.10 -14.01
C SER A 136 17.45 -0.05 -14.99
N VAL A 137 18.54 0.63 -14.64
CA VAL A 137 19.26 1.59 -15.50
C VAL A 137 20.36 0.95 -16.33
N GLU A 138 20.87 -0.24 -15.96
CA GLU A 138 21.87 -0.99 -16.75
C GLU A 138 21.37 -1.42 -18.14
N ASN A 139 20.06 -1.31 -18.42
CA ASN A 139 19.49 -1.46 -19.77
C ASN A 139 19.49 -0.17 -20.61
N ILE A 140 19.97 0.94 -20.08
CA ILE A 140 20.23 2.16 -20.85
C ILE A 140 21.73 2.41 -20.74
N THR A 141 22.50 1.80 -21.64
CA THR A 141 23.89 2.17 -21.84
C THR A 141 23.94 3.66 -22.14
N TYR A 142 24.26 4.47 -21.12
CA TYR A 142 24.49 5.90 -21.29
C TYR A 142 25.78 6.03 -22.12
N LYS A 143 25.61 6.17 -23.43
CA LYS A 143 26.68 6.66 -24.30
C LYS A 143 26.91 8.12 -23.91
N ASN A 144 27.97 8.36 -23.14
CA ASN A 144 28.45 9.70 -22.82
C ASN A 144 28.56 10.52 -24.12
N PRO A 145 27.75 11.58 -24.32
CA PRO A 145 27.81 12.40 -25.53
C PRO A 145 29.10 13.24 -25.61
N TYR A 146 29.88 13.29 -24.53
CA TYR A 146 31.16 13.98 -24.42
C TYR A 146 32.36 13.02 -24.28
N GLY A 147 32.16 11.71 -24.44
CA GLY A 147 33.26 10.75 -24.50
C GLY A 147 34.04 10.86 -25.82
N PRO A 148 35.36 10.64 -25.83
CA PRO A 148 36.15 10.71 -27.07
C PRO A 148 35.59 9.72 -28.09
N LYS A 149 35.23 10.21 -29.29
CA LYS A 149 34.61 9.43 -30.38
C LYS A 149 35.55 8.39 -31.02
N SER A 150 36.75 8.23 -30.50
CA SER A 150 37.74 7.25 -30.96
C SER A 150 38.83 7.09 -29.89
N GLY A 151 38.81 5.98 -29.14
CA GLY A 151 39.84 5.66 -28.15
C GLY A 151 39.48 4.39 -27.38
N ASN A 152 40.44 3.48 -27.22
CA ASN A 152 40.27 2.08 -26.83
C ASN A 152 39.49 1.85 -25.51
N LEU A 153 38.75 0.73 -25.46
CA LEU A 153 37.89 0.23 -24.37
C LEU A 153 38.54 0.06 -22.97
N ASN A 154 39.81 0.41 -22.79
CA ASN A 154 40.57 0.11 -21.56
C ASN A 154 40.87 1.29 -20.64
N GLU A 155 40.34 2.50 -20.89
CA GLU A 155 40.65 3.67 -20.06
C GLU A 155 39.53 4.13 -19.11
N ALA A 156 38.32 3.57 -19.19
CA ALA A 156 37.23 3.93 -18.27
C ALA A 156 37.18 3.06 -16.98
N SER A 157 37.99 2.00 -16.89
CA SER A 157 38.02 1.08 -15.75
C SER A 157 38.94 1.54 -14.61
N VAL A 158 39.47 2.76 -14.67
CA VAL A 158 40.32 3.32 -13.61
C VAL A 158 39.72 4.64 -13.17
N LEU A 159 38.82 4.62 -12.19
CA LEU A 159 38.62 5.74 -11.23
C LEU A 159 37.59 5.51 -10.11
N ILE A 160 37.06 4.30 -9.91
CA ILE A 160 36.30 3.96 -8.69
C ILE A 160 37.12 2.99 -7.84
N ASN A 161 38.34 3.42 -7.48
CA ASN A 161 39.06 2.83 -6.35
C ASN A 161 40.16 3.79 -5.89
N LYS A 162 39.76 4.90 -5.28
CA LYS A 162 40.62 5.68 -4.38
C LYS A 162 39.76 6.48 -3.41
N LYS A 163 39.63 5.88 -2.21
CA LYS A 163 39.51 6.49 -0.87
C LYS A 163 38.82 7.86 -0.76
N LEU A 164 37.75 7.88 0.05
CA LEU A 164 37.77 8.65 1.29
C LEU A 164 37.62 7.69 2.46
#